data_AF-A0A6I9U1C9-F1
#
_entry.id   AF-A0A6I9U1C9-F1
#
_cell.length_a   1.000
_cell.length_b   1.000
_cell.length_c   1.000
_cell.angle_alpha   90.00
_cell.angle_beta   90.00
_cell.angle_gamma   90.00
#
_symmetry.space_group_name_H-M   'P 1'
#
loop_
_entity.id
_entity.type
_entity.pdbx_description
1 polymer ?
#
loop_
_entity_poly.entity_id
_entity_poly.type
_entity_poly.pdbx_seq_one_letter_code
_entity_poly.pdbx_strand_id
1 'polypeptide(L)'
;MAAAQLTSAASSISGKGFVSFEGLRASNAVKVSSFQPLKQNALSLRSFPSLVVKAATTVAPKYTSLKPLGDRVLVKIKTAEEKTSGGILLPTTAQTKPQAGEVVAVGEGRTIGKNKLEVSLKTGTKVVYSKYAGTEVEFDGTNHLILKEDDIVGTLDTDDVKDLNPLNDRVLIKVAEAEEKTAGGLYLTDASKEKPSIGTVVAVGPGPLDDEGNRKPLSVAPGNTVLYSKYAGNDFKGSDGSDYIALRASDVMAILS
;
A
#
# COMPACT_ATOMS: atom_id res chain seq x y z
N MET A 1 16.46 44.77 48.02
CA MET A 1 17.17 43.48 48.14
C MET A 1 16.43 42.47 47.27
N ALA A 2 16.98 41.65 46.40
CA ALA A 2 18.29 41.55 45.75
C ALA A 2 18.01 40.76 44.45
N ALA A 3 18.58 41.20 43.33
CA ALA A 3 18.53 40.49 42.06
C ALA A 3 19.57 39.36 42.06
N ALA A 4 19.25 38.21 41.46
CA ALA A 4 20.23 37.17 41.15
C ALA A 4 19.95 36.61 39.75
N GLN A 5 21.00 36.61 38.94
CA GLN A 5 21.06 36.27 37.52
C GLN A 5 21.09 34.75 37.30
N LEU A 6 20.55 34.30 36.17
CA LEU A 6 20.74 32.93 35.67
C LEU A 6 21.90 32.90 34.66
N THR A 7 22.96 32.20 35.01
CA THR A 7 24.06 31.79 34.14
C THR A 7 23.73 30.45 33.48
N SER A 8 23.78 30.39 32.15
CA SER A 8 23.67 29.16 31.38
C SER A 8 25.06 28.55 31.14
N ALA A 9 25.33 27.41 31.77
CA ALA A 9 26.48 26.57 31.48
C ALA A 9 26.12 25.54 30.39
N ALA A 10 26.90 25.51 29.32
CA ALA A 10 26.85 24.48 28.29
C ALA A 10 27.41 23.16 28.84
N SER A 11 26.63 22.08 28.75
CA SER A 11 27.09 20.72 29.03
C SER A 11 27.13 19.91 27.75
N SER A 12 28.23 19.17 27.63
CA SER A 12 28.67 18.36 26.50
C SER A 12 27.94 17.02 26.45
N ILE A 13 27.50 16.62 25.25
CA ILE A 13 27.09 15.24 24.98
C ILE A 13 27.89 14.69 23.79
N SER A 14 28.73 13.73 24.15
CA SER A 14 29.39 12.68 23.38
C SER A 14 28.67 12.24 22.10
N GLY A 15 29.25 12.55 20.94
CA GLY A 15 28.92 11.94 19.66
C GLY A 15 29.93 10.84 19.29
N LYS A 16 29.46 9.59 19.19
CA LYS A 16 30.23 8.46 18.65
C LYS A 16 30.08 8.40 17.13
N GLY A 17 31.22 8.47 16.44
CA GLY A 17 31.53 7.65 15.26
C GLY A 17 31.12 8.16 13.88
N PHE A 18 31.92 9.04 13.28
CA PHE A 18 32.11 9.07 11.83
C PHE A 18 33.52 8.57 11.50
N VAL A 19 33.59 7.62 10.57
CA VAL A 19 34.83 7.11 9.97
C VAL A 19 35.46 8.22 9.11
N SER A 20 36.63 8.67 9.52
CA SER A 20 37.51 9.60 8.80
C SER A 20 38.16 8.89 7.61
N PHE A 21 37.88 9.38 6.41
CA PHE A 21 38.47 8.93 5.15
C PHE A 21 39.89 9.49 5.04
N GLU A 22 40.87 8.58 5.01
CA GLU A 22 42.29 8.87 5.03
C GLU A 22 42.86 8.67 3.61
N GLY A 23 43.60 9.67 3.10
CA GLY A 23 44.53 9.45 1.99
C GLY A 23 44.47 10.42 0.81
N LEU A 24 45.01 11.62 1.00
CA LEU A 24 45.73 12.31 -0.08
C LEU A 24 47.10 12.75 0.45
N ARG A 25 48.09 11.86 0.27
CA ARG A 25 49.51 12.19 0.36
C ARG A 25 49.89 13.01 -0.87
N ALA A 26 50.21 14.29 -0.66
CA ALA A 26 50.94 15.09 -1.64
C ALA A 26 52.44 14.96 -1.37
N SER A 27 53.14 14.22 -2.24
CA SER A 27 54.60 14.33 -2.36
C SER A 27 55.01 13.93 -3.77
N ASN A 28 55.37 14.90 -4.61
CA ASN A 28 56.76 15.03 -5.05
C ASN A 28 56.95 16.26 -5.93
N ALA A 29 58.09 16.89 -5.69
CA ALA A 29 58.61 18.06 -6.35
C ALA A 29 58.83 17.86 -7.85
N VAL A 30 58.51 18.88 -8.67
CA VAL A 30 59.19 19.10 -9.95
C VAL A 30 59.47 20.60 -10.08
N LYS A 31 60.76 20.90 -10.32
CA LYS A 31 61.36 22.22 -10.45
C LYS A 31 60.79 23.00 -11.64
N VAL A 32 60.57 24.29 -11.41
CA VAL A 32 60.34 25.30 -12.46
C VAL A 32 61.71 25.71 -13.02
N SER A 33 61.95 25.49 -14.31
CA SER A 33 63.10 26.05 -15.03
C SER A 33 62.64 26.94 -16.17
N SER A 34 62.99 28.22 -16.04
CA SER A 34 63.35 29.22 -17.07
C SER A 34 62.68 29.17 -18.44
N PHE A 35 61.97 30.26 -18.73
CA PHE A 35 61.54 30.74 -20.03
C PHE A 35 62.69 30.86 -21.05
N GLN A 36 62.42 30.43 -22.28
CA GLN A 36 63.18 30.83 -23.48
C GLN A 36 62.20 30.91 -24.66
N PRO A 37 62.14 32.02 -25.42
CA PRO A 37 61.20 32.12 -26.54
C PRO A 37 61.86 31.50 -27.79
N LEU A 38 61.20 30.49 -28.37
CA LEU A 38 61.59 29.91 -29.65
C LEU A 38 60.59 30.29 -30.74
N LYS A 39 61.18 30.86 -31.78
CA LYS A 39 60.67 31.32 -33.08
C LYS A 39 59.41 30.61 -33.60
N GLN A 40 58.52 31.43 -34.14
CA GLN A 40 57.50 31.05 -35.12
C GLN A 40 58.13 30.26 -36.27
N ASN A 41 57.69 29.02 -36.47
CA ASN A 41 57.68 28.45 -37.82
C ASN A 41 56.68 27.30 -37.97
N ALA A 42 55.96 27.36 -39.09
CA ALA A 42 55.21 26.31 -39.77
C ALA A 42 54.05 25.61 -39.01
N LEU A 43 52.85 26.07 -39.35
CA LEU A 43 51.61 25.32 -39.31
C LEU A 43 51.78 23.95 -39.98
N SER A 44 51.64 22.87 -39.21
CA SER A 44 51.05 21.64 -39.75
C SER A 44 50.01 21.17 -38.75
N LEU A 45 48.74 21.36 -39.12
CA LEU A 45 47.59 20.77 -38.45
C LEU A 45 47.69 19.26 -38.61
N ARG A 46 48.30 18.56 -37.63
CA ARG A 46 48.04 17.14 -37.49
C ARG A 46 46.63 17.00 -36.92
N SER A 47 45.71 16.62 -37.80
CA SER A 47 44.40 16.09 -37.43
C SER A 47 44.60 14.94 -36.45
N PHE A 48 44.21 15.15 -35.19
CA PHE A 48 43.97 14.04 -34.28
C PHE A 48 42.62 13.42 -34.65
N PRO A 49 42.49 12.09 -34.73
CA PRO A 49 41.17 11.48 -34.87
C PRO A 49 40.36 11.82 -33.62
N SER A 50 39.23 12.51 -33.82
CA SER A 50 38.32 12.90 -32.74
C SER A 50 37.93 11.67 -31.93
N LEU A 51 38.27 11.67 -30.64
CA LEU A 51 37.87 10.62 -29.71
C LEU A 51 36.35 10.76 -29.50
N VAL A 52 35.57 9.99 -30.26
CA VAL A 52 34.12 9.93 -30.09
C VAL A 52 33.84 9.12 -28.83
N VAL A 53 33.62 9.83 -27.72
CA VAL A 53 33.10 9.23 -26.50
C VAL A 53 31.62 8.97 -26.72
N LYS A 54 31.26 7.72 -27.06
CA LYS A 54 29.88 7.26 -26.95
C LYS A 54 29.55 7.22 -25.46
N ALA A 55 28.78 8.20 -24.98
CA ALA A 55 28.15 8.13 -23.69
C ALA A 55 27.26 6.88 -23.67
N ALA A 56 27.75 5.79 -23.09
CA ALA A 56 26.96 4.61 -22.84
C ALA A 56 26.05 4.93 -21.67
N THR A 57 24.86 5.43 -21.98
CA THR A 57 23.79 5.56 -20.99
C THR A 57 23.41 4.13 -20.61
N THR A 58 23.88 3.67 -19.46
CA THR A 58 23.48 2.39 -18.89
C THR A 58 22.00 2.49 -18.53
N VAL A 59 21.15 1.98 -19.43
CA VAL A 59 19.73 1.79 -19.15
C VAL A 59 19.64 0.79 -18.01
N ALA A 60 19.07 1.20 -16.88
CA ALA A 60 18.87 0.30 -15.75
C ALA A 60 18.11 -0.96 -16.23
N PRO A 61 18.52 -2.18 -15.84
CA PRO A 61 17.85 -3.39 -16.26
C PRO A 61 16.39 -3.32 -15.82
N LYS A 62 15.47 -3.32 -16.79
CA LYS A 62 14.04 -3.42 -16.55
C LYS A 62 13.78 -4.84 -16.02
N TYR A 63 13.49 -4.96 -14.73
CA TYR A 63 13.22 -6.25 -14.11
C TYR A 63 12.00 -6.90 -14.80
N THR A 64 12.17 -8.11 -15.34
CA THR A 64 11.15 -8.85 -16.13
C THR A 64 10.38 -9.88 -15.31
N SER A 65 10.79 -10.16 -14.07
CA SER A 65 10.09 -11.08 -13.17
C SER A 65 10.21 -10.62 -11.72
N LEU A 66 9.08 -10.35 -11.05
CA LEU A 66 9.02 -9.94 -9.66
C LEU A 66 8.30 -11.01 -8.84
N LYS A 67 9.07 -11.80 -8.07
CA LYS A 67 8.53 -12.76 -7.10
C LYS A 67 8.45 -12.07 -5.73
N PRO A 68 7.24 -11.84 -5.17
CA PRO A 68 7.12 -11.30 -3.84
C PRO A 68 7.66 -12.29 -2.80
N LEU A 69 8.31 -11.77 -1.75
CA LEU A 69 8.88 -12.56 -0.66
C LEU A 69 7.95 -12.59 0.55
N GLY A 70 8.02 -13.66 1.33
CA GLY A 70 7.20 -13.84 2.54
C GLY A 70 5.70 -13.89 2.23
N ASP A 71 4.92 -13.19 3.02
CA ASP A 71 3.45 -13.07 2.97
C ASP A 71 2.95 -12.04 1.95
N ARG A 72 3.83 -11.55 1.06
CA ARG A 72 3.49 -10.52 0.09
C ARG A 72 2.85 -11.10 -1.17
N VAL A 73 1.96 -10.34 -1.76
CA VAL A 73 1.22 -10.68 -2.98
C VAL A 73 1.35 -9.51 -3.95
N LEU A 74 1.67 -9.83 -5.21
CA LEU A 74 1.71 -8.86 -6.30
C LEU A 74 0.36 -8.85 -7.00
N VAL A 75 -0.30 -7.69 -6.99
CA VAL A 75 -1.62 -7.49 -7.57
C VAL A 75 -1.54 -6.47 -8.69
N LYS A 76 -2.13 -6.80 -9.84
CA LYS A 76 -2.36 -5.85 -10.92
C LYS A 76 -3.65 -5.10 -10.64
N ILE A 77 -3.57 -3.77 -10.55
CA ILE A 77 -4.73 -2.93 -10.31
C ILE A 77 -5.60 -2.97 -11.58
N LYS A 78 -6.91 -3.23 -11.44
CA LYS A 78 -7.83 -3.11 -12.57
C LYS A 78 -7.91 -1.65 -13.00
N THR A 79 -7.97 -1.36 -14.29
CA THR A 79 -8.18 0.01 -14.75
C THR A 79 -9.59 0.46 -14.39
N ALA A 80 -9.72 1.67 -13.80
CA ALA A 80 -11.02 2.25 -13.50
C ALA A 80 -11.81 2.47 -14.79
N GLU A 81 -13.12 2.24 -14.74
CA GLU A 81 -14.01 2.53 -15.86
C GLU A 81 -14.08 4.05 -16.08
N GLU A 82 -13.63 4.51 -17.25
CA GLU A 82 -13.62 5.95 -17.59
C GLU A 82 -15.02 6.51 -17.86
N LYS A 83 -16.00 5.62 -18.12
CA LYS A 83 -17.38 5.98 -18.44
C LYS A 83 -18.30 5.50 -17.33
N THR A 84 -19.17 6.38 -16.84
CA THR A 84 -20.32 5.93 -16.03
C THR A 84 -21.26 5.08 -16.89
N SER A 85 -22.15 4.32 -16.23
CA SER A 85 -23.28 3.65 -16.88
C SER A 85 -24.16 4.58 -17.73
N GLY A 86 -24.12 5.90 -17.49
CA GLY A 86 -24.79 6.94 -18.29
C GLY A 86 -23.99 7.47 -19.49
N GLY A 87 -22.81 6.92 -19.79
CA GLY A 87 -21.99 7.30 -20.95
C GLY A 87 -21.17 8.58 -20.78
N ILE A 88 -21.12 9.15 -19.58
CA ILE A 88 -20.37 10.38 -19.28
C ILE A 88 -18.93 10.02 -18.93
N LEU A 89 -17.96 10.72 -19.52
CA LEU A 89 -16.54 10.57 -19.20
C LEU A 89 -16.22 11.25 -17.86
N LEU A 90 -15.66 10.50 -16.91
CA LEU A 90 -15.19 11.09 -15.65
C LEU A 90 -13.79 11.68 -15.84
N PRO A 91 -13.53 12.90 -15.32
CA PRO A 91 -12.17 13.40 -15.22
C PRO A 91 -11.35 12.50 -14.29
N THR A 92 -10.05 12.37 -14.56
CA THR A 92 -9.13 11.50 -13.80
C THR A 92 -9.06 11.81 -12.31
N THR A 93 -9.40 13.04 -11.89
CA THR A 93 -9.44 13.46 -10.48
C THR A 93 -10.68 12.97 -9.72
N ALA A 94 -11.77 12.66 -10.42
CA ALA A 94 -13.00 12.13 -9.83
C ALA A 94 -13.04 10.59 -9.83
N GLN A 95 -12.13 9.96 -10.57
CA GLN A 95 -12.01 8.52 -10.64
C GLN A 95 -11.39 8.00 -9.35
N THR A 96 -12.19 7.29 -8.56
CA THR A 96 -11.69 6.62 -7.36
C THR A 96 -10.86 5.40 -7.77
N LYS A 97 -9.66 5.24 -7.21
CA LYS A 97 -8.83 4.05 -7.44
C LYS A 97 -9.65 2.80 -7.10
N PRO A 98 -9.76 1.83 -8.03
CA PRO A 98 -10.49 0.61 -7.75
C PRO A 98 -9.81 -0.12 -6.60
N GLN A 99 -10.63 -0.64 -5.70
CA GLN A 99 -10.20 -1.45 -4.56
C GLN A 99 -10.09 -2.94 -4.92
N ALA A 100 -10.24 -3.26 -6.21
CA ALA A 100 -10.16 -4.60 -6.75
C ALA A 100 -8.98 -4.73 -7.73
N GLY A 101 -8.32 -5.89 -7.69
CA GLY A 101 -7.21 -6.21 -8.57
C GLY A 101 -7.13 -7.70 -8.86
N GLU A 102 -6.21 -8.07 -9.75
CA GLU A 102 -5.94 -9.46 -10.11
C GLU A 102 -4.57 -9.89 -9.56
N VAL A 103 -4.49 -11.08 -8.96
CA VAL A 103 -3.23 -11.58 -8.41
C VAL A 103 -2.31 -12.08 -9.52
N VAL A 104 -1.11 -11.49 -9.63
CA VAL A 104 -0.10 -11.90 -10.62
C VAL A 104 0.87 -12.91 -10.03
N ALA A 105 1.35 -12.65 -8.80
CA ALA A 105 2.31 -13.51 -8.13
C ALA A 105 2.05 -13.56 -6.64
N VAL A 106 2.27 -14.72 -6.05
CA VAL A 106 2.06 -14.99 -4.63
C VAL A 106 3.40 -15.32 -3.98
N GLY A 107 3.59 -14.79 -2.76
CA GLY A 107 4.77 -15.05 -1.96
C GLY A 107 4.74 -16.44 -1.35
N GLU A 108 5.82 -16.80 -0.68
CA GLU A 108 5.95 -18.14 -0.08
C GLU A 108 5.16 -18.29 1.23
N GLY A 109 4.52 -17.22 1.69
CA GLY A 109 3.62 -17.20 2.84
C GLY A 109 4.28 -16.84 4.17
N ARG A 110 3.49 -16.92 5.24
CA ARG A 110 3.87 -16.52 6.59
C ARG A 110 4.63 -17.65 7.28
N THR A 111 5.80 -17.34 7.84
CA THR A 111 6.57 -18.32 8.63
C THR A 111 6.20 -18.18 10.09
N ILE A 112 5.63 -19.23 10.69
CA ILE A 112 5.32 -19.32 12.12
C ILE A 112 6.26 -20.36 12.72
N GLY A 113 7.36 -19.89 13.31
CA GLY A 113 8.39 -20.75 13.89
C GLY A 113 9.04 -21.68 12.86
N LYS A 114 8.70 -22.97 12.91
CA LYS A 114 9.20 -24.00 11.98
C LYS A 114 8.20 -24.33 10.86
N ASN A 115 6.94 -23.92 10.99
CA ASN A 115 5.90 -24.19 10.02
C ASN A 115 5.75 -23.00 9.06
N LYS A 116 5.73 -23.32 7.77
CA LYS A 116 5.51 -22.33 6.70
C LYS A 116 4.05 -22.44 6.29
N LEU A 117 3.29 -21.38 6.56
CA LEU A 117 1.90 -21.27 6.12
C LEU A 117 1.88 -20.66 4.74
N GLU A 118 1.41 -21.43 3.77
CA GLU A 118 1.20 -20.96 2.41
C GLU A 118 0.04 -19.96 2.35
N VAL A 119 0.19 -18.96 1.48
CA VAL A 119 -0.87 -17.97 1.22
C VAL A 119 -2.07 -18.69 0.63
N SER A 120 -3.26 -18.35 1.10
CA SER A 120 -4.51 -18.98 0.67
C SER A 120 -5.01 -18.60 -0.73
N LEU A 121 -4.24 -17.77 -1.45
CA LEU A 121 -4.61 -17.15 -2.71
C LEU A 121 -3.96 -17.86 -3.91
N LYS A 122 -4.73 -17.97 -4.99
CA LYS A 122 -4.26 -18.48 -6.28
C LYS A 122 -3.90 -17.33 -7.21
N THR A 123 -2.98 -17.57 -8.14
CA THR A 123 -2.66 -16.63 -9.21
C THR A 123 -3.85 -16.53 -10.17
N GLY A 124 -4.12 -15.32 -10.70
CA GLY A 124 -5.24 -15.01 -11.58
C GLY A 124 -6.58 -14.76 -10.86
N THR A 125 -6.65 -14.90 -9.54
CA THR A 125 -7.88 -14.63 -8.79
C THR A 125 -8.10 -13.11 -8.62
N LYS A 126 -9.36 -12.68 -8.74
CA LYS A 126 -9.78 -11.32 -8.43
C LYS A 126 -9.86 -11.15 -6.90
N VAL A 127 -9.23 -10.11 -6.37
CA VAL A 127 -9.18 -9.84 -4.94
C VAL A 127 -9.56 -8.40 -4.64
N VAL A 128 -10.14 -8.19 -3.46
CA VAL A 128 -10.41 -6.87 -2.91
C VAL A 128 -9.43 -6.59 -1.79
N TYR A 129 -8.89 -5.39 -1.75
CA TYR A 129 -7.89 -4.98 -0.77
C TYR A 129 -8.22 -3.62 -0.14
N SER A 130 -7.49 -3.32 0.93
CA SER A 130 -7.65 -2.07 1.67
C SER A 130 -7.14 -0.86 0.86
N LYS A 131 -7.91 0.24 0.83
CA LYS A 131 -7.63 1.44 0.03
C LYS A 131 -6.22 2.02 0.18
N TYR A 132 -5.64 1.92 1.38
CA TYR A 132 -4.37 2.55 1.74
C TYR A 132 -3.27 1.54 2.04
N ALA A 133 -3.43 0.29 1.57
CA ALA A 133 -2.44 -0.74 1.77
C ALA A 133 -1.51 -0.88 0.57
N GLY A 134 -0.30 -1.36 0.85
CA GLY A 134 0.67 -1.79 -0.15
C GLY A 134 1.66 -0.74 -0.63
N THR A 135 2.50 -1.18 -1.56
CA THR A 135 3.52 -0.35 -2.22
C THR A 135 3.31 -0.42 -3.72
N GLU A 136 3.17 0.74 -4.35
CA GLU A 136 3.01 0.85 -5.80
C GLU A 136 4.36 0.59 -6.49
N VAL A 137 4.35 -0.28 -7.50
CA VAL A 137 5.52 -0.63 -8.30
C VAL A 137 5.13 -0.66 -9.77
N GLU A 138 5.85 0.11 -10.58
CA GLU A 138 5.70 0.07 -12.03
C GLU A 138 6.50 -1.12 -12.58
N PHE A 139 5.80 -2.05 -13.21
CA PHE A 139 6.38 -3.25 -13.79
C PHE A 139 5.79 -3.46 -15.18
N ASP A 140 6.68 -3.65 -16.17
CA ASP A 140 6.31 -3.76 -17.59
C ASP A 140 5.47 -2.60 -18.17
N GLY A 141 5.58 -1.41 -17.57
CA GLY A 141 4.78 -0.24 -17.96
C GLY A 141 3.33 -0.31 -17.49
N THR A 142 3.03 -1.22 -16.56
CA THR A 142 1.74 -1.31 -15.87
C THR A 142 1.90 -1.18 -14.36
N ASN A 143 0.93 -0.54 -13.72
CA ASN A 143 0.97 -0.28 -12.29
C ASN A 143 0.53 -1.52 -11.52
N HIS A 144 1.46 -2.06 -10.73
CA HIS A 144 1.21 -3.16 -9.82
C HIS A 144 1.28 -2.67 -8.38
N LEU A 145 0.64 -3.40 -7.49
CA LEU A 145 0.58 -3.14 -6.06
C LEU A 145 1.11 -4.36 -5.33
N ILE A 146 2.14 -4.17 -4.50
CA ILE A 146 2.63 -5.21 -3.59
C ILE A 146 1.88 -5.05 -2.27
N LEU A 147 1.08 -6.04 -1.92
CA LEU A 147 0.27 -6.09 -0.69
C LEU A 147 0.76 -7.19 0.23
N LYS A 148 0.42 -7.12 1.52
CA LYS A 148 0.49 -8.29 2.40
C LYS A 148 -0.80 -9.10 2.28
N GLU A 149 -0.74 -10.39 2.56
CA GLU A 149 -1.94 -11.24 2.68
C GLU A 149 -2.95 -10.65 3.67
N ASP A 150 -2.49 -10.10 4.80
CA ASP A 150 -3.34 -9.48 5.81
C ASP A 150 -4.13 -8.27 5.31
N ASP A 151 -3.64 -7.55 4.30
CA ASP A 151 -4.29 -6.35 3.75
C ASP A 151 -5.40 -6.68 2.73
N ILE A 152 -5.41 -7.92 2.24
CA ILE A 152 -6.41 -8.45 1.32
C ILE A 152 -7.66 -8.78 2.13
N VAL A 153 -8.79 -8.23 1.70
CA VAL A 153 -10.07 -8.38 2.40
C VAL A 153 -10.71 -9.70 2.05
N GLY A 154 -10.71 -10.06 0.76
CA GLY A 154 -11.42 -11.23 0.27
C GLY A 154 -11.15 -11.55 -1.19
N THR A 155 -11.52 -12.76 -1.60
CA THR A 155 -11.57 -13.16 -3.00
C THR A 155 -12.94 -12.86 -3.58
N LEU A 156 -12.97 -12.39 -4.81
CA LEU A 156 -14.18 -12.13 -5.57
C LEU A 156 -14.39 -13.21 -6.62
N ASP A 157 -15.57 -13.83 -6.62
CA ASP A 157 -16.01 -14.70 -7.71
C ASP A 157 -16.57 -13.84 -8.87
N THR A 158 -17.40 -12.85 -8.53
CA THR A 158 -18.02 -11.87 -9.45
C THR A 158 -17.38 -10.48 -9.28
N ASP A 159 -17.62 -9.53 -10.18
CA ASP A 159 -17.19 -8.13 -10.00
C ASP A 159 -18.00 -7.37 -8.91
N ASP A 160 -19.03 -8.00 -8.35
CA ASP A 160 -19.88 -7.46 -7.28
C ASP A 160 -19.35 -7.78 -5.87
N VAL A 161 -19.43 -6.79 -4.98
CA VAL A 161 -18.98 -6.90 -3.57
C VAL A 161 -19.83 -7.89 -2.75
N LYS A 162 -21.05 -8.20 -3.19
CA LYS A 162 -21.97 -9.14 -2.54
C LYS A 162 -21.40 -10.54 -2.40
N ASP A 163 -20.69 -10.99 -3.43
CA ASP A 163 -20.13 -12.35 -3.53
C ASP A 163 -18.68 -12.41 -3.03
N LEU A 164 -18.26 -11.40 -2.25
CA LEU A 164 -16.93 -11.35 -1.64
C LEU A 164 -16.83 -12.42 -0.55
N ASN A 165 -15.87 -13.32 -0.71
CA ASN A 165 -15.50 -14.26 0.33
C ASN A 165 -14.36 -13.67 1.18
N PRO A 166 -14.64 -13.18 2.40
CA PRO A 166 -13.63 -12.54 3.23
C PRO A 166 -12.55 -13.54 3.69
N LEU A 167 -11.30 -13.07 3.73
CA LEU A 167 -10.16 -13.82 4.24
C LEU A 167 -9.95 -13.59 5.74
N ASN A 168 -9.23 -14.50 6.38
CA ASN A 168 -8.87 -14.45 7.79
C ASN A 168 -10.09 -14.35 8.72
N ASP A 169 -10.00 -13.51 9.75
CA ASP A 169 -11.02 -13.24 10.75
C ASP A 169 -11.97 -12.10 10.36
N ARG A 170 -12.07 -11.79 9.06
CA ARG A 170 -12.90 -10.70 8.56
C ARG A 170 -14.36 -11.14 8.37
N VAL A 171 -15.27 -10.19 8.53
CA VAL A 171 -16.73 -10.36 8.40
C VAL A 171 -17.25 -9.26 7.50
N LEU A 172 -18.00 -9.63 6.48
CA LEU A 172 -18.66 -8.70 5.58
C LEU A 172 -20.08 -8.42 6.08
N ILE A 173 -20.36 -7.15 6.37
CA ILE A 173 -21.68 -6.69 6.78
C ILE A 173 -22.27 -5.76 5.74
N LYS A 174 -23.59 -5.83 5.55
CA LYS A 174 -24.39 -4.83 4.86
C LYS A 174 -24.95 -3.88 5.92
N VAL A 175 -24.61 -2.60 5.82
CA VAL A 175 -25.08 -1.58 6.77
C VAL A 175 -26.59 -1.44 6.65
N ALA A 176 -27.29 -1.37 7.79
CA ALA A 176 -28.72 -1.09 7.77
C ALA A 176 -28.95 0.33 7.24
N GLU A 177 -30.01 0.54 6.48
CA GLU A 177 -30.38 1.90 6.07
C GLU A 177 -30.87 2.69 7.29
N ALA A 178 -30.42 3.94 7.42
CA ALA A 178 -30.81 4.79 8.54
C ALA A 178 -32.31 5.11 8.46
N GLU A 179 -33.02 4.98 9.59
CA GLU A 179 -34.42 5.36 9.68
C GLU A 179 -34.58 6.86 9.36
N GLU A 180 -35.31 7.18 8.29
CA GLU A 180 -35.48 8.57 7.84
C GLU A 180 -36.39 9.38 8.76
N LYS A 181 -37.21 8.70 9.56
CA LYS A 181 -38.19 9.28 10.46
C LYS A 181 -37.83 8.93 11.89
N THR A 182 -37.80 9.94 12.75
CA THR A 182 -37.83 9.72 14.19
C THR A 182 -39.18 9.16 14.61
N ALA A 183 -39.25 8.51 15.79
CA ALA A 183 -40.50 8.00 16.36
C ALA A 183 -41.62 9.08 16.50
N GLY A 184 -41.26 10.37 16.50
CA GLY A 184 -42.18 11.50 16.51
C GLY A 184 -42.67 11.98 15.13
N GLY A 185 -42.30 11.29 14.04
CA GLY A 185 -42.76 11.62 12.67
C GLY A 185 -41.97 12.74 11.97
N LEU A 186 -40.90 13.25 12.57
CA LEU A 186 -40.02 14.23 11.93
C LEU A 186 -39.00 13.54 11.02
N TYR A 187 -38.89 14.02 9.78
CA TYR A 187 -37.86 13.60 8.85
C TYR A 187 -36.51 14.21 9.20
N LEU A 188 -35.48 13.38 9.28
CA LEU A 188 -34.11 13.82 9.44
C LEU A 188 -33.54 14.22 8.08
N THR A 189 -32.84 15.37 8.02
CA THR A 189 -32.02 15.71 6.86
C THR A 189 -30.82 14.78 6.79
N ASP A 190 -30.26 14.56 5.61
CA ASP A 190 -29.14 13.61 5.42
C ASP A 190 -27.90 13.94 6.28
N ALA A 191 -27.71 15.20 6.65
CA ALA A 191 -26.63 15.62 7.55
C ALA A 191 -26.85 15.20 9.02
N SER A 192 -28.10 14.97 9.43
CA SER A 192 -28.48 14.48 10.76
C SER A 192 -28.73 12.97 10.79
N LYS A 193 -28.77 12.31 9.63
CA LYS A 193 -28.83 10.85 9.52
C LYS A 193 -27.46 10.28 9.87
N GLU A 194 -27.27 9.91 11.13
CA GLU A 194 -26.08 9.17 11.51
C GLU A 194 -26.12 7.76 10.90
N LYS A 195 -24.99 7.31 10.33
CA LYS A 195 -24.84 5.93 9.89
C LYS A 195 -25.10 5.01 11.09
N PRO A 196 -26.07 4.08 11.00
CA PRO A 196 -26.34 3.18 12.10
C PRO A 196 -25.12 2.28 12.31
N SER A 197 -24.80 2.02 13.56
CA SER A 197 -23.77 1.05 13.95
C SER A 197 -24.29 -0.40 13.91
N ILE A 198 -25.38 -0.65 13.18
CA ILE A 198 -26.08 -1.92 13.05
C ILE A 198 -25.99 -2.37 11.60
N GLY A 199 -25.64 -3.64 11.38
CA GLY A 199 -25.55 -4.24 10.05
C GLY A 199 -25.96 -5.70 10.06
N THR A 200 -26.26 -6.22 8.86
CA THR A 200 -26.58 -7.64 8.64
C THR A 200 -25.35 -8.33 8.05
N VAL A 201 -24.97 -9.48 8.61
CA VAL A 201 -23.80 -10.24 8.13
C VAL A 201 -24.15 -10.94 6.81
N VAL A 202 -23.34 -10.72 5.78
CA VAL A 202 -23.50 -11.35 4.47
C VAL A 202 -22.56 -12.55 4.34
N ALA A 203 -21.29 -12.36 4.70
CA ALA A 203 -20.27 -13.39 4.58
C ALA A 203 -19.32 -13.35 5.79
N VAL A 204 -18.81 -14.52 6.16
CA VAL A 204 -17.94 -14.71 7.33
C VAL A 204 -16.67 -15.41 6.87
N GLY A 205 -15.53 -14.89 7.31
CA GLY A 205 -14.23 -15.46 7.00
C GLY A 205 -13.97 -16.75 7.77
N PRO A 206 -12.96 -17.53 7.35
CA PRO A 206 -12.62 -18.81 7.96
C PRO A 206 -12.10 -18.70 9.41
N GLY A 207 -11.82 -17.48 9.89
CA GLY A 207 -11.49 -17.18 11.29
C GLY A 207 -9.99 -17.07 11.58
N PRO A 208 -9.64 -16.69 12.83
CA PRO A 208 -8.26 -16.47 13.22
C PRO A 208 -7.46 -17.78 13.22
N LEU A 209 -6.18 -17.62 12.93
CA LEU A 209 -5.21 -18.71 12.94
C LEU A 209 -4.54 -18.81 14.31
N ASP A 210 -4.49 -20.01 14.87
CA ASP A 210 -3.72 -20.31 16.08
C ASP A 210 -2.23 -20.52 15.78
N ASP A 211 -1.40 -20.53 16.82
CA ASP A 211 0.05 -20.78 16.73
C ASP A 211 0.41 -22.13 16.09
N GLU A 212 -0.54 -23.08 16.09
CA GLU A 212 -0.43 -24.41 15.49
C GLU A 212 -0.78 -24.43 13.99
N GLY A 213 -1.30 -23.32 13.45
CA GLY A 213 -1.78 -23.22 12.06
C GLY A 213 -3.21 -23.71 11.86
N ASN A 214 -3.95 -24.00 12.93
CA ASN A 214 -5.37 -24.35 12.87
C ASN A 214 -6.23 -23.07 12.84
N ARG A 215 -7.31 -23.07 12.05
CA ARG A 215 -8.27 -21.95 12.00
C ARG A 215 -9.42 -22.19 12.96
N LYS A 216 -9.66 -21.25 13.87
CA LYS A 216 -10.82 -21.28 14.77
C LYS A 216 -12.03 -20.62 14.09
N PRO A 217 -13.19 -21.29 14.04
CA PRO A 217 -14.38 -20.69 13.47
C PRO A 217 -14.84 -19.47 14.29
N LEU A 218 -15.42 -18.48 13.60
CA LEU A 218 -15.97 -17.28 14.22
C LEU A 218 -17.33 -17.57 14.90
N SER A 219 -17.65 -16.77 15.92
CA SER A 219 -18.94 -16.85 16.64
C SER A 219 -20.13 -16.30 15.83
N VAL A 220 -19.85 -15.51 14.80
CA VAL A 220 -20.84 -14.88 13.92
C VAL A 220 -21.17 -15.77 12.73
N ALA A 221 -22.46 -15.87 12.41
CA ALA A 221 -22.98 -16.61 11.26
C ALA A 221 -23.56 -15.63 10.21
N PRO A 222 -23.60 -16.03 8.92
CA PRO A 222 -24.28 -15.24 7.90
C PRO A 222 -25.77 -15.08 8.23
N GLY A 223 -26.31 -13.89 8.03
CA GLY A 223 -27.69 -13.52 8.35
C GLY A 223 -27.89 -12.88 9.72
N ASN A 224 -26.91 -12.94 10.62
CA ASN A 224 -27.01 -12.30 11.93
C ASN A 224 -27.05 -10.78 11.83
N THR A 225 -27.86 -10.14 12.67
CA THR A 225 -27.78 -8.70 12.89
C THR A 225 -26.72 -8.42 13.94
N VAL A 226 -25.76 -7.56 13.63
CA VAL A 226 -24.63 -7.27 14.51
C VAL A 226 -24.50 -5.79 14.80
N LEU A 227 -24.15 -5.47 16.04
CA LEU A 227 -23.70 -4.15 16.46
C LEU A 227 -22.18 -4.10 16.30
N TYR A 228 -21.67 -3.10 15.60
CA TYR A 228 -20.24 -2.94 15.33
C TYR A 228 -19.72 -1.54 15.68
N SER A 229 -18.40 -1.41 15.75
CA SER A 229 -17.74 -0.13 16.02
C SER A 229 -17.84 0.83 14.84
N LYS A 230 -18.34 2.06 15.06
CA LYS A 230 -18.67 3.07 14.02
C LYS A 230 -17.53 3.47 13.06
N TYR A 231 -16.27 3.21 13.42
CA TYR A 231 -15.09 3.61 12.64
C TYR A 231 -14.17 2.44 12.30
N ALA A 232 -14.68 1.21 12.40
CA ALA A 232 -13.90 0.02 12.14
C ALA A 232 -14.03 -0.44 10.68
N GLY A 233 -12.99 -1.13 10.23
CA GLY A 233 -12.92 -1.82 8.95
C GLY A 233 -12.88 -0.95 7.70
N ASN A 234 -13.27 -1.57 6.60
CA ASN A 234 -13.12 -1.04 5.26
C ASN A 234 -14.49 -0.91 4.59
N ASP A 235 -14.82 0.31 4.15
CA ASP A 235 -16.05 0.59 3.42
C ASP A 235 -15.91 0.21 1.93
N PHE A 236 -16.93 -0.48 1.43
CA PHE A 236 -17.10 -0.87 0.04
C PHE A 236 -18.49 -0.48 -0.45
N LYS A 237 -18.57 0.05 -1.67
CA LYS A 237 -19.85 0.37 -2.31
C LYS A 237 -20.21 -0.73 -3.30
N GLY A 238 -21.38 -1.33 -3.13
CA GLY A 238 -21.93 -2.27 -4.10
C GLY A 238 -22.45 -1.56 -5.35
N SER A 239 -22.62 -2.32 -6.43
CA SER A 239 -23.24 -1.86 -7.68
C SER A 239 -24.69 -1.41 -7.49
N ASP A 240 -25.39 -1.96 -6.48
CA ASP A 240 -26.78 -1.60 -6.13
C ASP A 240 -26.90 -0.31 -5.30
N GLY A 241 -25.77 0.34 -4.98
CA GLY A 241 -25.74 1.52 -4.10
C GLY A 241 -25.81 1.20 -2.61
N SER A 242 -25.87 -0.08 -2.22
CA SER A 242 -25.78 -0.47 -0.81
C SER A 242 -24.35 -0.43 -0.30
N ASP A 243 -24.19 0.07 0.92
CA ASP A 243 -22.91 0.15 1.62
C ASP A 243 -22.60 -1.19 2.32
N TYR A 244 -21.42 -1.73 2.02
CA TYR A 244 -20.85 -2.90 2.68
C TYR A 244 -19.63 -2.47 3.49
N ILE A 245 -19.45 -3.09 4.65
CA ILE A 245 -18.25 -2.88 5.47
C ILE A 245 -17.63 -4.24 5.73
N ALA A 246 -16.34 -4.38 5.44
CA ALA A 246 -15.58 -5.54 5.90
C ALA A 246 -14.88 -5.17 7.22
N LEU A 247 -15.30 -5.82 8.29
CA LEU A 247 -14.80 -5.63 9.65
C LEU A 247 -13.94 -6.81 10.07
N ARG A 248 -13.13 -6.66 11.13
CA ARG A 248 -12.60 -7.82 11.85
C ARG A 248 -13.62 -8.33 12.85
N ALA A 249 -13.52 -9.61 13.20
CA ALA A 249 -14.36 -10.19 14.24
C ALA A 249 -14.21 -9.48 15.60
N SER A 250 -13.05 -8.88 15.89
CA SER A 250 -12.81 -8.06 17.09
C SER A 250 -13.65 -6.80 17.18
N ASP A 251 -14.09 -6.27 16.04
CA ASP A 251 -14.79 -4.98 15.96
C ASP A 251 -16.31 -5.15 16.09
N VAL A 252 -16.78 -6.40 16.05
CA VAL A 252 -18.17 -6.79 16.32
C VAL A 252 -18.38 -6.80 17.82
N MET A 253 -19.26 -5.94 18.31
CA MET A 253 -19.52 -5.75 19.75
C MET A 253 -20.58 -6.71 20.28
N ALA A 254 -21.66 -6.92 19.52
CA ALA A 254 -22.77 -7.77 19.94
C ALA A 254 -23.50 -8.37 18.73
N ILE A 255 -24.08 -9.55 18.94
CA ILE A 255 -25.08 -10.14 18.04
C ILE A 255 -26.45 -9.77 18.59
N LEU A 256 -27.26 -9.09 17.78
CA LEU A 256 -28.62 -8.72 18.09
C LEU A 256 -29.55 -9.82 17.62
N SER A 257 -30.36 -10.34 18.54
CA SER A 257 -31.37 -11.39 18.33
C SER A 257 -32.78 -10.84 18.43
#